data_AF-A0AAV2K096-F1
#
_entry.id   AF-A0AAV2K096-F1
#
_cell.length_a   1.000
_cell.length_b   1.000
_cell.length_c   1.000
_cell.angle_alpha   90.00
_cell.angle_beta   90.00
_cell.angle_gamma   90.00
#
_symmetry.space_group_name_H-M   'P 1'
#
loop_
_entity.id
_entity.type
_entity.pdbx_description
1 polymer ?
#
loop_
_entity_poly.entity_id
_entity_poly.type
_entity_poly.pdbx_seq_one_letter_code
_entity_poly.pdbx_strand_id
1 'polypeptide(L)'
;MMCPWWGPCLLLLSLGAPVRPYPNGRVSKSCSSMEPNHHSPGQRGPAPYALQTNTSSYSPGDRVEVTLSGPGFKGFLLQARDPDGDPSTVGTFSLTDPHATQLLTCHKHQ
;
A
#
# COMPACT_ATOMS: atom_id res chain seq x y z
N MET A 1 -48.97 -23.46 29.28
CA MET A 1 -49.97 -22.73 28.48
C MET A 1 -50.05 -21.32 29.08
N MET A 2 -49.78 -20.16 28.46
CA MET A 2 -49.37 -19.72 27.12
C MET A 2 -48.62 -18.37 27.30
N CYS A 3 -47.70 -18.03 26.40
CA CYS A 3 -47.00 -16.73 26.36
C CYS A 3 -47.95 -15.60 25.89
N PRO A 4 -47.90 -14.39 26.47
CA PRO A 4 -48.31 -13.18 25.76
C PRO A 4 -47.11 -12.67 24.96
N TRP A 5 -47.22 -12.82 23.65
CA TRP A 5 -46.45 -12.07 22.67
C TRP A 5 -46.68 -10.59 22.96
N TRP A 6 -45.63 -9.78 23.12
CA TRP A 6 -45.49 -8.36 22.76
C TRP A 6 -44.07 -7.94 23.19
N GLY A 7 -43.18 -7.86 22.20
CA GLY A 7 -41.79 -7.47 22.40
C GLY A 7 -40.88 -8.40 21.62
N PRO A 8 -40.60 -8.12 20.34
CA PRO A 8 -39.59 -8.88 19.63
C PRO A 8 -38.26 -8.61 20.34
N CYS A 9 -37.64 -9.66 20.89
CA CYS A 9 -36.20 -9.66 21.12
C CYS A 9 -35.56 -9.37 19.76
N LEU A 10 -35.24 -8.10 19.52
CA LEU A 10 -34.59 -7.63 18.31
C LEU A 10 -33.15 -8.14 18.34
N LEU A 11 -33.00 -9.44 18.05
CA LEU A 11 -31.73 -10.03 17.72
C LEU A 11 -31.35 -9.42 16.36
N LEU A 12 -30.62 -8.30 16.40
CA LEU A 12 -29.98 -7.72 15.22
C LEU A 12 -28.91 -8.71 14.76
N LEU A 13 -29.34 -9.76 14.06
CA LEU A 13 -28.49 -10.52 13.17
C LEU A 13 -28.04 -9.53 12.12
N SER A 14 -26.86 -8.97 12.31
CA SER A 14 -26.18 -8.16 11.31
C SER A 14 -25.86 -9.08 10.12
N LEU A 15 -26.83 -9.24 9.22
CA LEU A 15 -26.56 -9.57 7.82
C LEU A 15 -25.92 -8.33 7.18
N GLY A 16 -24.75 -7.94 7.69
CA GLY A 16 -23.81 -7.19 6.87
C GLY A 16 -23.48 -8.14 5.73
N ALA A 17 -23.95 -7.83 4.52
CA ALA A 17 -23.41 -8.47 3.33
C ALA A 17 -21.87 -8.45 3.46
N PRO A 18 -21.16 -9.52 3.08
CA PRO A 18 -19.71 -9.49 3.12
C PRO A 18 -19.26 -8.34 2.22
N VAL A 19 -18.95 -7.20 2.84
CA VAL A 19 -18.35 -6.07 2.15
C VAL A 19 -17.00 -6.61 1.76
N ARG A 20 -16.82 -6.87 0.47
CA ARG A 20 -15.49 -7.07 -0.08
C ARG A 20 -14.92 -5.67 -0.17
N PRO A 21 -14.06 -5.23 0.77
CA PRO A 21 -13.43 -3.94 0.61
C PRO A 21 -12.77 -3.94 -0.77
N TYR A 22 -12.99 -2.88 -1.55
CA TYR A 22 -12.22 -2.69 -2.77
C TYR A 22 -10.74 -2.83 -2.41
N PRO A 23 -9.94 -3.61 -3.15
CA PRO A 23 -8.51 -3.71 -2.92
C PRO A 23 -7.85 -2.41 -3.39
N ASN A 24 -8.17 -1.30 -2.73
CA ASN A 24 -7.59 0.02 -2.97
C ASN A 24 -6.15 0.11 -2.42
N GLY A 25 -5.51 -1.02 -2.12
CA GLY A 25 -4.14 -1.06 -1.62
C GLY A 25 -3.98 -0.27 -0.32
N ARG A 26 -4.81 -0.51 0.71
CA ARG A 26 -4.61 0.06 2.07
C ARG A 26 -3.38 -0.53 2.75
N VAL A 27 -2.21 -0.19 2.21
CA VAL A 27 -0.89 -0.65 2.64
C VAL A 27 -0.16 0.41 3.48
N SER A 28 -0.86 1.44 3.97
CA SER A 28 -0.26 2.48 4.81
C SER A 28 0.40 1.93 6.08
N LYS A 29 -0.11 0.80 6.63
CA LYS A 29 0.53 0.09 7.76
C LYS A 29 1.88 -0.55 7.39
N SER A 30 2.13 -0.74 6.11
CA SER A 30 3.36 -1.32 5.56
C SER A 30 4.38 -0.26 5.14
N CYS A 31 4.13 1.03 5.37
CA CYS A 31 5.05 2.09 4.95
C CYS A 31 6.45 1.95 5.55
N SER A 32 6.55 1.55 6.83
CA SER A 32 7.85 1.40 7.50
C SER A 32 8.57 0.13 7.05
N SER A 33 7.89 -1.02 7.11
CA SER A 33 8.48 -2.32 6.76
C SER A 33 8.69 -2.51 5.26
N MET A 34 7.93 -1.80 4.41
CA MET A 34 7.78 -2.08 2.99
C MET A 34 7.28 -3.50 2.69
N GLU A 35 6.60 -4.12 3.66
CA GLU A 35 6.08 -5.49 3.56
C GLU A 35 4.55 -5.51 3.60
N PRO A 36 3.86 -5.85 2.49
CA PRO A 36 2.40 -5.89 2.43
C PRO A 36 1.75 -7.12 3.11
N ASN A 37 2.53 -7.95 3.82
CA ASN A 37 2.07 -9.09 4.63
C ASN A 37 1.13 -10.07 3.88
N HIS A 38 1.55 -10.53 2.70
CA HIS A 38 0.78 -11.48 1.88
C HIS A 38 0.83 -12.95 2.36
N HIS A 39 1.14 -13.19 3.64
CA HIS A 39 1.26 -14.53 4.26
C HIS A 39 2.17 -15.51 3.49
N SER A 40 3.11 -14.97 2.71
CA SER A 40 4.14 -15.70 1.98
C SER A 40 5.49 -15.05 2.28
N PRO A 41 6.58 -15.82 2.38
CA PRO A 41 7.90 -15.24 2.58
C PRO A 41 8.31 -14.38 1.38
N GLY A 42 9.05 -13.30 1.66
CA GLY A 42 9.67 -12.48 0.63
C GLY A 42 10.61 -13.31 -0.26
N GLN A 43 10.67 -12.94 -1.54
CA GLN A 43 11.56 -13.59 -2.49
C GLN A 43 13.04 -13.34 -2.12
N ARG A 44 13.88 -14.38 -2.23
CA ARG A 44 15.32 -14.31 -1.95
C ARG A 44 16.22 -14.41 -3.19
N GLY A 45 15.68 -14.88 -4.31
CA GLY A 45 16.38 -14.96 -5.59
C GLY A 45 16.29 -13.65 -6.39
N PRO A 46 16.89 -13.60 -7.60
CA PRO A 46 16.87 -12.41 -8.47
C PRO A 46 15.45 -11.87 -8.68
N ALA A 47 15.24 -10.57 -8.41
CA ALA A 47 13.93 -9.94 -8.54
C ALA A 47 13.44 -10.04 -10.00
N PRO A 48 12.19 -10.44 -10.26
CA PRO A 48 11.63 -10.49 -11.61
C PRO A 48 11.22 -9.09 -12.12
N TYR A 49 11.48 -8.05 -11.33
CA TYR A 49 11.15 -6.66 -11.63
C TYR A 49 12.43 -5.81 -11.60
N ALA A 50 12.47 -4.78 -12.43
CA ALA A 50 13.58 -3.83 -12.48
C ALA A 50 13.09 -2.42 -12.15
N LEU A 51 13.81 -1.75 -11.26
CA LEU A 51 13.64 -0.34 -10.91
C LEU A 51 14.78 0.45 -11.55
N GLN A 52 14.43 1.41 -12.42
CA GLN A 52 15.39 2.20 -13.17
C GLN A 52 15.08 3.69 -13.01
N THR A 53 16.12 4.50 -13.04
CA THR A 53 16.02 5.96 -13.06
C THR A 53 16.59 6.49 -14.38
N ASN A 54 16.10 7.64 -14.82
CA ASN A 54 16.64 8.32 -16.01
C ASN A 54 18.03 8.94 -15.77
N THR A 55 18.44 9.11 -14.51
CA THR A 55 19.75 9.67 -14.10
C THR A 55 20.30 8.93 -12.89
N SER A 56 21.63 8.90 -12.77
CA SER A 56 22.37 8.35 -11.62
C SER A 56 22.80 9.42 -10.60
N SER A 57 22.57 10.71 -10.89
CA SER A 57 22.91 11.82 -10.03
C SER A 57 21.82 12.89 -10.07
N TYR A 58 21.61 13.58 -8.96
CA TYR A 58 20.63 14.65 -8.82
C TYR A 58 21.14 15.73 -7.87
N SER A 59 20.62 16.94 -8.02
CA SER A 59 20.74 18.06 -7.09
C SER A 59 19.39 18.36 -6.43
N PRO A 60 19.35 19.08 -5.30
CA PRO A 60 18.10 19.50 -4.68
C PRO A 60 17.20 20.26 -5.68
N GLY A 61 15.98 19.78 -5.87
CA GLY A 61 15.00 20.36 -6.80
C GLY A 61 14.90 19.66 -8.16
N ASP A 62 15.85 18.78 -8.48
CA ASP A 62 15.79 17.97 -9.71
C ASP A 62 14.60 17.00 -9.68
N ARG A 63 14.10 16.66 -10.87
CA ARG A 63 13.10 15.61 -11.06
C ARG A 63 13.76 14.37 -11.62
N VAL A 64 13.69 13.28 -10.87
CA VAL A 64 14.15 11.95 -11.28
C VAL A 64 12.93 11.15 -11.71
N GLU A 65 12.94 10.66 -12.95
CA GLU A 65 11.91 9.76 -13.44
C GLU A 65 12.27 8.34 -13.01
N VAL A 66 11.30 7.64 -12.40
CA VAL A 66 11.46 6.28 -11.89
C VAL A 66 10.55 5.35 -12.67
N THR A 67 11.13 4.32 -13.29
CA THR A 67 10.41 3.29 -14.04
C THR A 67 10.48 1.95 -13.30
N LEU A 68 9.32 1.38 -12.99
CA LEU A 68 9.17 0.00 -12.52
C LEU A 68 8.68 -0.87 -13.68
N SER A 69 9.43 -1.91 -14.01
CA SER A 69 9.14 -2.81 -15.14
C SER A 69 9.22 -4.27 -14.73
N GLY A 70 8.50 -5.14 -15.44
CA GLY A 70 8.51 -6.59 -15.25
C GLY A 70 7.17 -7.25 -15.60
N PRO A 71 6.95 -8.51 -15.20
CA PRO A 71 5.68 -9.21 -15.34
C PRO A 71 4.52 -8.48 -14.64
N GLY A 72 3.28 -8.83 -14.97
CA GLY A 72 2.10 -8.22 -14.35
C GLY A 72 2.05 -8.42 -12.83
N PHE A 73 1.82 -7.34 -12.09
CA PHE A 73 1.66 -7.34 -10.62
C PHE A 73 0.33 -6.70 -10.20
N LYS A 74 -0.14 -7.01 -8.99
CA LYS A 74 -1.41 -6.45 -8.44
C LYS A 74 -1.25 -5.05 -7.87
N GLY A 75 -0.04 -4.68 -7.46
CA GLY A 75 0.30 -3.38 -6.89
C GLY A 75 1.75 -3.37 -6.42
N PHE A 76 2.23 -2.19 -6.03
CA PHE A 76 3.59 -1.97 -5.56
C PHE A 76 3.63 -0.94 -4.43
N LEU A 77 4.71 -0.97 -3.67
CA LEU A 77 5.14 0.09 -2.75
C LEU A 77 6.46 0.65 -3.26
N LEU A 78 6.60 1.98 -3.30
CA LEU A 78 7.83 2.66 -3.67
C LEU A 78 8.15 3.74 -2.65
N GLN A 79 9.39 3.78 -2.20
CA GLN A 79 9.88 4.73 -1.21
C GLN A 79 11.30 5.15 -1.59
N ALA A 80 11.58 6.45 -1.55
CA ALA A 80 12.94 6.97 -1.61
C ALA A 80 13.49 7.08 -0.19
N ARG A 81 14.68 6.53 0.04
CA ARG A 81 15.35 6.49 1.35
C ARG A 81 16.77 7.03 1.19
N ASP A 82 17.29 7.61 2.27
CA ASP A 82 18.69 7.99 2.34
C ASP A 82 19.57 6.71 2.41
N PRO A 83 20.65 6.61 1.61
CA PRO A 83 21.57 5.47 1.67
C PRO A 83 22.28 5.31 3.02
N ASP A 84 22.37 6.37 3.83
CA ASP A 84 23.07 6.36 5.13
C ASP A 84 22.28 5.62 6.24
N GLY A 85 21.17 4.97 5.89
CA GLY A 85 20.51 3.96 6.72
C GLY A 85 19.45 4.50 7.68
N ASP A 86 19.11 5.79 7.60
CA ASP A 86 17.94 6.32 8.27
C ASP A 86 16.65 5.77 7.58
N PRO A 87 15.70 5.18 8.32
CA PRO A 87 14.40 4.79 7.76
C PRO A 87 13.56 5.98 7.24
N SER A 88 14.03 7.23 7.41
CA SER A 88 13.35 8.42 6.94
C SER A 88 13.20 8.45 5.40
N THR A 89 11.99 8.81 4.97
CA THR A 89 11.74 9.06 3.54
C THR A 89 12.36 10.38 3.13
N VAL A 90 12.99 10.40 1.95
CA VAL A 90 13.52 11.63 1.35
C VAL A 90 12.72 12.02 0.11
N GLY A 91 12.69 13.32 -0.18
CA GLY A 91 12.04 13.87 -1.37
C GLY A 91 10.51 13.69 -1.39
N THR A 92 9.92 13.90 -2.56
CA THR A 92 8.48 13.76 -2.81
C THR A 92 8.23 13.14 -4.17
N PHE A 93 7.21 12.29 -4.26
CA PHE A 93 6.75 11.71 -5.52
C PHE A 93 5.66 12.57 -6.16
N SER A 94 5.73 12.71 -7.48
CA SER A 94 4.61 13.17 -8.31
C SER A 94 4.12 12.01 -9.16
N LEU A 95 2.80 11.84 -9.28
CA LEU A 95 2.22 10.73 -10.02
C LEU A 95 2.32 10.98 -11.53
N THR A 96 2.84 9.99 -12.27
CA THR A 96 2.85 9.99 -13.74
C THR A 96 1.53 9.45 -14.31
N ASP A 97 0.89 8.51 -13.60
CA ASP A 97 -0.44 7.98 -13.91
C ASP A 97 -1.33 7.94 -12.65
N PRO A 98 -2.13 8.98 -12.40
CA PRO A 98 -3.05 9.06 -11.25
C PRO A 98 -4.19 8.02 -11.28
N HIS A 99 -4.41 7.30 -12.38
CA HIS A 99 -5.43 6.26 -12.46
C HIS A 99 -4.91 4.91 -11.98
N ALA A 100 -3.61 4.64 -12.14
CA ALA A 100 -2.97 3.40 -11.73
C ALA A 100 -2.18 3.52 -10.41
N THR A 101 -1.86 4.73 -9.97
CA THR A 101 -0.97 4.97 -8.83
C THR A 101 -1.57 5.96 -7.84
N GLN A 102 -1.14 5.86 -6.57
CA GLN A 102 -1.58 6.75 -5.50
C GLN A 102 -0.43 7.07 -4.55
N LEU A 103 -0.43 8.29 -4.00
CA LEU A 103 0.49 8.67 -2.92
C LEU A 103 -0.02 8.14 -1.58
N LEU A 104 0.90 7.68 -0.73
CA LEU A 104 0.59 7.22 0.62
C LEU A 104 1.05 8.24 1.66
N THR A 105 0.15 8.59 2.58
CA THR A 105 0.51 9.39 3.76
C THR A 105 1.03 8.48 4.86
N CYS A 106 2.33 8.19 4.83
CA CYS A 106 2.97 7.27 5.77
C CYS A 106 3.22 7.83 7.18
N HIS A 107 3.18 9.17 7.34
CA HIS A 107 3.55 9.86 8.58
C HIS A 107 2.43 10.03 9.62
N LYS A 108 1.19 9.57 9.35
CA LYS A 108 0.02 9.82 10.24
C LYS A 108 -0.43 8.61 11.07
N HIS A 109 0.32 7.51 11.06
CA HIS A 109 -0.05 6.26 11.74
C HIS A 109 1.10 5.61 12.53
N GLN A 110 2.15 6.38 12.87
CA GLN A 110 3.10 5.97 13.90
C GLN A 110 2.58 6.31 15.29
#